data_AF-A0A969NG16-F1
#
_entry.id   AF-A0A969NG16-F1
#
_cell.length_a   1.000
_cell.length_b   1.000
_cell.length_c   1.000
_cell.angle_alpha   90.00
_cell.angle_beta   90.00
_cell.angle_gamma   90.00
#
_symmetry.space_group_name_H-M   'P 1'
#
loop_
_entity.id
_entity.type
_entity.pdbx_description
1 polymer ?
#
loop_
_entity_poly.entity_id
_entity_poly.type
_entity_poly.pdbx_seq_one_letter_code
_entity_poly.pdbx_strand_id
1 'polypeptide(L)' 'MKESTVPKLYFYAKKGLVNRKEAVEYAKENFKNATFHYLGKGKHLLTESHPKQMSAEFNQWFIQLNKQAIQNKK' A
#
# COMPACT_ATOMS: atom_id res chain seq x y z
N MET A 1 -7.57 8.17 8.56
CA MET A 1 -6.85 8.11 7.26
C MET A 1 -7.24 9.21 6.29
N LYS A 2 -8.49 9.71 6.28
CA LYS A 2 -8.96 10.76 5.36
C LYS A 2 -8.18 12.07 5.45
N GLU A 3 -7.84 12.53 6.65
CA GLU A 3 -7.14 13.82 6.83
C GLU A 3 -5.63 13.68 7.00
N SER A 4 -5.11 12.45 7.11
CA SER A 4 -3.68 12.26 7.32
C SER A 4 -2.91 12.50 6.04
N THR A 5 -1.89 13.36 6.09
CA THR A 5 -0.97 13.66 4.98
C THR A 5 0.22 12.71 4.91
N VAL A 6 0.43 11.86 5.93
CA VAL A 6 1.52 10.89 5.97
C VAL A 6 1.42 9.94 4.76
N PRO A 7 2.50 9.66 4.02
CA PRO A 7 2.48 8.69 2.93
C PRO A 7 2.07 7.29 3.41
N LYS A 8 1.26 6.58 2.61
CA LYS A 8 0.76 5.24 2.94
C LYS A 8 1.03 4.27 1.79
N LEU A 9 1.43 3.05 2.13
CA LEU A 9 1.48 1.92 1.21
C LEU A 9 0.44 0.88 1.66
N TYR A 10 -0.50 0.54 0.78
CA TYR A 10 -1.62 -0.33 1.08
C TYR A 10 -1.57 -1.59 0.22
N PHE A 11 -1.33 -2.75 0.83
CA PHE A 11 -1.34 -4.04 0.15
C PHE A 11 -2.69 -4.74 0.27
N TYR A 12 -3.18 -5.31 -0.84
CA TYR A 12 -4.44 -6.06 -0.86
C TYR A 12 -4.44 -7.24 -1.84
N ALA A 13 -5.38 -8.16 -1.67
CA ALA A 13 -5.52 -9.38 -2.45
C ALA A 13 -6.98 -9.66 -2.82
N LYS A 14 -7.24 -10.51 -3.83
CA LYS A 14 -8.56 -10.66 -4.47
C LYS A 14 -9.66 -11.19 -3.55
N LYS A 15 -9.30 -12.11 -2.64
CA LYS A 15 -10.24 -12.63 -1.64
C LYS A 15 -10.12 -11.84 -0.33
N GLY A 16 -8.89 -11.65 0.14
CA GLY A 16 -8.62 -11.03 1.44
C GLY A 16 -9.34 -11.77 2.58
N LEU A 17 -9.24 -11.24 3.79
CA LEU A 17 -10.21 -11.54 4.83
C LEU A 17 -10.80 -10.26 5.40
N VAL A 18 -9.94 -9.40 5.94
CA VAL A 18 -10.33 -8.11 6.52
C VAL A 18 -10.50 -7.08 5.40
N ASN A 19 -9.50 -6.97 4.52
CA ASN A 19 -9.52 -6.04 3.39
C ASN A 19 -10.20 -6.68 2.18
N ARG A 20 -11.53 -6.84 2.26
CA ARG A 20 -12.36 -7.28 1.13
C ARG A 20 -12.59 -6.13 0.15
N LYS A 21 -13.18 -6.45 -1.02
CA LYS A 21 -13.36 -5.52 -2.13
C LYS A 21 -13.94 -4.18 -1.68
N GLU A 22 -15.01 -4.17 -0.91
CA GLU A 22 -15.70 -2.96 -0.45
C GLU A 22 -14.79 -2.10 0.44
N ALA A 23 -14.02 -2.73 1.33
CA ALA A 23 -13.06 -2.02 2.17
C ALA A 23 -11.90 -1.43 1.36
N VAL A 24 -11.45 -2.13 0.31
CA VAL A 24 -10.41 -1.64 -0.60
C VAL A 24 -10.90 -0.46 -1.42
N GLU A 25 -12.11 -0.53 -1.99
CA GLU A 25 -12.69 0.57 -2.76
C GLU A 25 -12.93 1.80 -1.87
N TYR A 26 -13.47 1.60 -0.67
CA TYR A 26 -13.59 2.68 0.31
C TYR A 26 -12.21 3.31 0.61
N ALA A 27 -11.17 2.50 0.82
CA ALA A 27 -9.83 3.02 1.08
C ALA A 27 -9.30 3.84 -0.11
N LYS A 28 -9.47 3.37 -1.35
CA LYS A 28 -9.06 4.10 -2.56
C LYS A 28 -9.75 5.45 -2.70
N GLU A 29 -11.04 5.51 -2.40
CA GLU A 29 -11.83 6.75 -2.49
C GLU A 29 -11.49 7.76 -1.38
N ASN A 30 -11.04 7.28 -0.22
CA ASN A 30 -11.00 8.08 1.00
C ASN A 30 -9.59 8.32 1.57
N PHE A 31 -8.59 7.51 1.25
CA PHE A 31 -7.27 7.62 1.87
C PHE A 31 -6.38 8.56 1.07
N LYS A 32 -6.14 9.78 1.61
CA LYS A 32 -5.18 10.73 1.03
C LYS A 32 -3.75 10.16 1.06
N ASN A 33 -2.93 10.49 0.06
CA ASN A 33 -1.51 10.11 -0.02
C ASN A 33 -1.27 8.59 0.17
N ALA A 34 -2.05 7.76 -0.53
CA ALA A 34 -1.97 6.31 -0.45
C ALA A 34 -1.59 5.70 -1.81
N THR A 35 -0.59 4.81 -1.79
CA THR A 35 -0.22 3.94 -2.89
C THR A 35 -0.84 2.57 -2.66
N PHE A 36 -1.62 2.08 -3.62
CA PHE A 36 -2.31 0.80 -3.52
C PHE A 36 -1.63 -0.25 -4.38
N HIS A 37 -1.29 -1.39 -3.78
CA HIS A 37 -0.66 -2.49 -4.50
C HIS A 37 -1.43 -3.80 -4.35
N TYR A 38 -1.73 -4.41 -5.50
CA TYR A 38 -2.45 -5.66 -5.58
C TYR A 38 -1.47 -6.84 -5.64
N LEU A 39 -1.58 -7.74 -4.68
CA LEU A 39 -0.68 -8.90 -4.53
C LEU A 39 -1.18 -10.15 -5.26
N GLY A 40 -2.39 -10.16 -5.81
CA GLY A 40 -2.96 -11.36 -6.45
C GLY A 40 -3.85 -12.18 -5.53
N LYS A 41 -3.67 -13.51 -5.54
CA LYS A 41 -4.48 -14.45 -4.75
C LYS A 41 -3.93 -14.56 -3.34
N GLY A 42 -4.71 -14.15 -2.34
CA GLY A 42 -4.34 -14.27 -0.93
C GLY A 42 -5.54 -14.09 0.00
N LYS A 43 -5.42 -14.57 1.24
CA LYS A 43 -6.50 -14.54 2.25
C LYS A 43 -6.09 -13.73 3.49
N HIS A 44 -5.21 -14.27 4.34
CA HIS A 44 -4.84 -13.65 5.62
C HIS A 44 -3.38 -13.20 5.71
N LEU A 45 -2.46 -14.17 5.70
CA LEU A 45 -1.03 -13.92 5.93
C LEU A 45 -0.37 -13.57 4.59
N LEU A 46 -0.65 -12.35 4.12
CA LEU A 46 -0.09 -11.84 2.86
C LEU A 46 1.43 -11.73 2.93
N THR A 47 1.98 -11.48 4.13
CA THR A 47 3.43 -11.49 4.39
C THR A 47 4.06 -12.86 4.18
N GLU A 48 3.37 -13.95 4.48
CA GLU A 48 3.88 -15.32 4.27
C GLU A 48 3.68 -15.79 2.83
N SER A 49 2.57 -15.38 2.21
CA SER A 49 2.24 -15.80 0.84
C SER A 49 2.93 -14.97 -0.25
N HIS A 50 3.22 -13.70 0.01
CA HIS A 50 3.84 -12.77 -0.95
C HIS A 50 5.04 -11.99 -0.35
N PRO A 51 5.95 -12.62 0.43
CA PRO A 51 7.01 -11.91 1.14
C PRO A 51 7.93 -11.14 0.20
N LYS A 52 8.35 -11.79 -0.89
CA LYS A 52 9.28 -11.20 -1.88
C LYS A 52 8.65 -10.01 -2.59
N GLN A 53 7.39 -10.13 -3.02
CA GLN A 53 6.67 -9.05 -3.68
C GLN A 53 6.45 -7.89 -2.73
N MET A 54 5.94 -8.14 -1.52
CA MET A 54 5.74 -7.07 -0.53
C MET A 54 7.05 -6.34 -0.19
N SER A 55 8.15 -7.06 -0.05
CA SER A 55 9.47 -6.46 0.20
C SER A 55 9.94 -5.60 -0.97
N ALA A 56 9.85 -6.10 -2.21
CA ALA A 56 10.27 -5.35 -3.39
C ALA A 56 9.50 -4.03 -3.54
N GLU A 57 8.18 -4.09 -3.36
CA GLU A 57 7.28 -2.94 -3.51
C GLU A 57 7.47 -1.92 -2.39
N PHE A 58 7.65 -2.39 -1.16
CA PHE A 58 7.99 -1.52 -0.03
C PHE A 58 9.31 -0.79 -0.28
N ASN A 59 10.36 -1.51 -0.70
CA ASN A 59 11.66 -0.91 -0.96
C ASN A 59 11.59 0.16 -2.05
N GLN A 60 10.90 -0.14 -3.16
CA GLN A 60 10.71 0.82 -4.24
C GLN A 60 9.95 2.07 -3.77
N TRP A 61 8.82 1.88 -3.08
CA TRP A 61 8.02 2.97 -2.54
C TRP A 61 8.81 3.84 -1.57
N PHE A 62 9.58 3.24 -0.66
CA PHE A 62 10.38 3.96 0.33
C PHE A 62 11.51 4.78 -0.31
N ILE A 63 12.20 4.22 -1.31
CA ILE A 63 13.24 4.93 -2.06
C ILE A 63 12.64 6.13 -2.80
N GLN A 64 11.48 5.97 -3.43
CA GLN A 64 10.80 7.05 -4.14
C GLN A 64 10.39 8.19 -3.19
N LEU A 65 9.83 7.86 -2.02
CA LEU A 65 9.48 8.86 -1.01
C LEU A 65 10.69 9.67 -0.54
N ASN A 66 11.83 9.01 -0.28
CA ASN A 66 13.04 9.71 0.13
C ASN A 66 13.58 10.63 -0.97
N LYS A 67 13.53 10.21 -2.24
CA LYS A 67 13.93 11.06 -3.38
C LYS A 67 13.06 12.31 -3.47
N GLN A 68 11.75 12.17 -3.34
CA GLN A 68 10.81 13.30 -3.35
C GLN A 68 11.06 14.24 -2.17
N ALA A 69 11.29 13.70 -0.97
CA ALA A 69 11.60 14.49 0.22
C ALA A 69 12.91 15.29 0.08
N ILE A 70 13.91 14.77 -0.63
CA ILE A 70 15.16 15.49 -0.91
C ILE A 70 14.94 16.58 -1.96
N GLN A 71 14.15 16.31 -3.01
CA GLN A 71 13.82 17.30 -4.04
C GLN A 71 13.04 18.48 -3.47
N ASN A 72 12.08 18.23 -2.58
CA ASN A 72 11.26 19.28 -1.97
C ASN A 72 12.01 20.16 -0.95
N LYS A 73 13.26 19.82 -0.61
CA LYS A 73 14.13 20.61 0.28
C LYS A 73 15.11 21.52 -0.45
N LYS A 74 15.21 21.39 -1.78
CA LYS A 74 16.01 22.26 -2.65
C LYS A 74 15.11 23.35 -3.23
#